data_AF-A0A074X487-F1
#
_entry.id   AF-A0A074X487-F1
#
_cell.length_a   1.000
_cell.length_b   1.000
_cell.length_c   1.000
_cell.angle_alpha   90.00
_cell.angle_beta   90.00
_cell.angle_gamma   90.00
#
_symmetry.space_group_name_H-M   'P 1'
#
loop_
_entity.id
_entity.type
_entity.pdbx_description
1 polymer ?
#
loop_
_entity_poly.entity_id
_entity_poly.type
_entity_poly.pdbx_seq_one_letter_code
_entity_poly.pdbx_strand_id
1 'polypeptide(L)'
;MLPIELASLSTSQVMTISPFDSISVTLSVDEASPTRGPDTRRVQSTLRANQAICMLLLPRNRRPQSLLRFHQILRSFCLSYTPSTSTIMSTTQQFPWPHGKRACISLTMDNMGEAADLNRGLWPKDKPIGSHYSVIEKLPKMLDLLDKYHIPATYFVEGWNCPIYPDTIQHVQTRGHEIGFHAYQHEVWKNLDAETEVGNLDKSVENAKAIGVQYKGFRPPGGLVTDRTLNLMKEKGMTYLSPAAERPALVDGIAMVPFQWESIDAYFYMASTAALRKGKGDTEDVLSPQVLKERLIKRIDEVVREGGYLALLFHPFLQTEDEKLQVMEEVVEHIVSKQEEAWIAQCKDVADWIRKNPEAFGNDPGWDKAEWKKN
;
A
#
# COMPACT_ATOMS: atom_id res chain seq x y z
N MET A 1 -39.50 -2.89 48.18
CA MET A 1 -39.17 -1.66 47.44
C MET A 1 -37.66 -1.64 47.24
N LEU A 2 -37.23 -1.74 45.97
CA LEU A 2 -35.91 -1.49 45.37
C LEU A 2 -34.63 -1.89 46.15
N PRO A 3 -33.90 -2.92 45.69
CA PRO A 3 -32.50 -3.14 46.03
C PRO A 3 -31.57 -2.26 45.19
N ILE A 4 -30.50 -1.78 45.81
CA ILE A 4 -29.40 -1.05 45.16
C ILE A 4 -28.50 -2.08 44.45
N GLU A 5 -28.38 -1.97 43.13
CA GLU A 5 -27.45 -2.75 42.31
C GLU A 5 -25.99 -2.35 42.62
N LEU A 6 -25.17 -3.35 42.96
CA LEU A 6 -23.72 -3.26 42.97
C LEU A 6 -23.23 -3.36 41.51
N ALA A 7 -22.86 -2.22 40.91
CA ALA A 7 -22.14 -2.21 39.64
C ALA A 7 -20.71 -2.76 39.86
N SER A 8 -20.36 -3.81 39.11
CA SER A 8 -19.04 -4.42 39.05
C SER A 8 -18.03 -3.47 38.40
N LEU A 9 -16.95 -3.13 39.10
CA LEU A 9 -15.79 -2.43 38.53
C LEU A 9 -14.76 -3.47 38.09
N SER A 10 -14.62 -3.64 36.77
CA SER A 10 -13.55 -4.39 36.12
C SER A 10 -12.42 -3.42 35.76
N THR A 11 -11.35 -3.36 36.55
CA THR A 11 -10.08 -2.73 36.15
C THR A 11 -9.16 -3.77 35.54
N SER A 12 -8.90 -3.68 34.23
CA SER A 12 -7.87 -4.47 33.55
C SER A 12 -6.54 -3.72 33.62
N GLN A 13 -5.58 -4.19 34.42
CA GLN A 13 -4.20 -3.70 34.40
C GLN A 13 -3.36 -4.59 33.48
N VAL A 14 -2.70 -4.01 32.47
CA VAL A 14 -1.68 -4.69 31.68
C VAL A 14 -0.32 -4.15 32.12
N MET A 15 0.50 -5.01 32.72
CA MET A 15 1.86 -4.69 33.14
C MET A 15 2.84 -5.39 32.21
N THR A 16 3.57 -4.64 31.39
CA THR A 16 4.66 -5.16 30.56
C THR A 16 5.99 -4.83 31.21
N ILE A 17 6.83 -5.85 31.44
CA ILE A 17 8.16 -5.70 32.02
C ILE A 17 9.17 -5.69 30.87
N SER A 18 9.84 -4.55 30.66
CA SER A 18 10.99 -4.42 29.75
C SER A 18 12.30 -4.74 30.49
N PRO A 19 13.30 -5.36 29.84
CA PRO A 19 14.54 -5.78 30.49
C PRO A 19 15.54 -4.64 30.80
N PHE A 20 15.15 -3.35 30.70
CA PHE A 20 16.01 -2.21 31.02
C PHE A 20 15.37 -1.28 32.06
N ASP A 21 15.88 -1.36 33.30
CA ASP A 21 15.86 -0.43 34.46
C ASP A 21 14.81 0.70 34.56
N SER A 22 13.59 0.50 34.06
CA SER A 22 12.48 1.43 34.29
C SER A 22 11.14 0.69 34.38
N ILE A 23 10.39 0.98 35.45
CA ILE A 23 9.01 0.53 35.63
C ILE A 23 8.12 1.70 35.19
N SER A 24 7.44 1.57 34.05
CA SER A 24 6.37 2.46 33.65
C SER A 24 5.04 1.90 34.17
N VAL A 25 4.29 2.72 34.91
CA VAL A 25 2.93 2.41 35.36
C VAL A 25 1.99 3.35 34.64
N THR A 26 1.22 2.84 33.69
CA THR A 26 0.17 3.61 33.01
C THR A 26 -1.10 3.55 33.85
N LEU A 27 -1.56 4.70 34.34
CA LEU A 27 -2.85 4.83 35.02
C LEU A 27 -3.87 5.37 34.01
N SER A 28 -4.79 4.52 33.54
CA SER A 28 -6.03 5.03 32.96
C SER A 28 -6.93 5.50 34.09
N VAL A 29 -7.22 6.79 34.12
CA VAL A 29 -8.28 7.36 34.94
C VAL A 29 -9.42 7.65 33.97
N ASP A 30 -10.55 6.97 34.10
CA ASP A 30 -11.75 7.33 33.34
C ASP A 30 -12.07 8.81 33.60
N GLU A 31 -12.21 9.60 32.53
CA GLU A 31 -12.58 11.00 32.61
C GLU A 31 -13.93 11.13 33.33
N ALA A 32 -13.90 11.75 34.52
CA ALA A 32 -15.12 12.20 35.16
C ALA A 32 -15.63 13.44 34.42
N SER A 33 -16.93 13.42 34.10
CA SER A 33 -17.72 14.49 33.49
C SER A 33 -17.32 15.92 33.94
N PRO A 34 -17.43 16.97 33.08
CA PRO A 34 -16.73 18.25 33.20
C PRO A 34 -17.08 19.11 34.43
N THR A 35 -17.97 18.65 35.31
CA THR A 35 -18.55 19.45 36.38
C THR A 35 -18.07 19.08 37.79
N ARG A 36 -17.10 18.18 37.96
CA ARG A 36 -16.52 17.87 39.27
C ARG A 36 -15.00 17.76 39.19
N GLY A 37 -14.29 18.62 39.93
CA GLY A 37 -12.85 18.54 40.11
C GLY A 37 -12.42 17.20 40.76
N PRO A 38 -11.12 16.86 40.68
CA PRO A 38 -10.64 15.53 41.07
C PRO A 38 -10.90 15.23 42.55
N ASP A 39 -11.52 14.07 42.82
CA ASP A 39 -11.74 13.58 44.18
C ASP A 39 -10.42 13.16 44.82
N THR A 40 -9.87 14.06 45.63
CA THR A 40 -8.60 13.89 46.36
C THR A 40 -8.54 12.63 47.21
N ARG A 41 -9.69 12.08 47.67
CA ARG A 41 -9.72 10.82 48.42
C ARG A 41 -9.43 9.62 47.53
N ARG A 42 -9.88 9.66 46.27
CA ARG A 42 -9.70 8.59 45.28
C ARG A 42 -8.23 8.49 44.87
N VAL A 43 -7.57 9.61 44.63
CA VAL A 43 -6.12 9.69 44.33
C VAL A 43 -5.27 9.15 45.49
N GLN A 44 -5.62 9.50 46.73
CA GLN A 44 -4.93 8.98 47.91
C GLN A 44 -5.13 7.47 48.11
N SER A 45 -6.30 6.92 47.75
CA SER A 45 -6.52 5.46 47.80
C SER A 45 -5.70 4.68 46.78
N THR A 46 -5.56 5.18 45.55
CA THR A 46 -4.75 4.56 44.49
C THR A 46 -3.26 4.60 44.81
N LEU A 47 -2.78 5.69 45.42
CA LEU A 47 -1.40 5.80 45.91
C LEU A 47 -1.09 4.79 47.02
N ARG A 48 -2.02 4.56 47.96
CA ARG A 48 -1.85 3.56 49.03
C ARG A 48 -1.87 2.13 48.48
N ALA A 49 -2.71 1.84 47.49
CA ALA A 49 -2.75 0.53 46.83
C ALA A 49 -1.43 0.21 46.09
N ASN A 50 -0.88 1.19 45.36
CA ASN A 50 0.42 1.04 44.68
C ASN A 50 1.59 0.90 45.67
N GLN A 51 1.50 1.53 46.85
CA GLN A 51 2.46 1.36 47.95
C GLN A 51 2.52 -0.09 48.48
N ALA A 52 1.36 -0.75 48.56
CA ALA A 52 1.26 -2.15 48.99
C ALA A 52 1.85 -3.11 47.94
N ILE A 53 1.63 -2.82 46.65
CA ILE A 53 2.13 -3.62 45.52
C ILE A 53 3.67 -3.55 45.41
N CYS A 54 4.27 -2.36 45.56
CA CYS A 54 5.73 -2.22 45.59
C CYS A 54 6.41 -2.95 46.76
N MET A 55 5.73 -3.10 47.91
CA MET A 55 6.27 -3.87 49.05
C MET A 55 6.18 -5.39 48.87
N LEU A 56 5.23 -5.87 48.06
CA LEU A 56 5.03 -7.30 47.78
C LEU A 56 5.95 -7.83 46.67
N LEU A 57 6.36 -6.99 45.72
CA LEU A 57 7.10 -7.41 44.52
C LEU A 57 8.62 -7.22 44.58
N LEU A 58 9.16 -6.51 45.59
CA LEU A 58 10.60 -6.27 45.73
C LEU A 58 11.26 -7.27 46.71
N PRO A 59 12.44 -7.85 46.38
CA PRO A 59 13.23 -8.67 47.31
C PRO A 59 13.56 -7.88 48.59
N ARG A 60 13.59 -8.54 49.76
CA ARG A 60 13.79 -7.89 51.08
C ARG A 60 14.97 -6.92 51.13
N ASN A 61 16.05 -7.19 50.40
CA ASN A 61 17.28 -6.39 50.38
C ASN A 61 17.21 -5.15 49.46
N ARG A 62 16.09 -4.93 48.74
CA ARG A 62 15.86 -3.74 47.88
C ARG A 62 14.71 -2.86 48.37
N ARG A 63 14.18 -3.08 49.58
CA ARG A 63 13.16 -2.22 50.18
C ARG A 63 13.81 -0.93 50.72
N PRO A 64 13.26 0.27 50.45
CA PRO A 64 13.83 1.52 50.95
C PRO A 64 13.75 1.60 52.48
N GLN A 65 14.88 1.84 53.14
CA GLN A 65 15.02 1.75 54.61
C GLN A 65 14.50 2.95 55.43
N SER A 66 13.86 3.96 54.82
CA SER A 66 13.18 4.99 55.63
C SER A 66 12.01 5.63 54.89
N LEU A 67 10.84 5.59 55.52
CA LEU A 67 9.60 6.24 55.08
C LEU A 67 9.71 7.77 54.92
N LEU A 68 10.72 8.39 55.55
CA LEU A 68 10.91 9.85 55.52
C LEU A 68 11.48 10.40 54.20
N ARG A 69 12.35 9.67 53.48
CA ARG A 69 12.93 10.17 52.22
C ARG A 69 11.93 10.16 51.04
N PHE A 70 10.98 9.23 51.04
CA PHE A 70 9.97 9.14 49.96
C PHE A 70 8.91 10.25 50.06
N HIS A 71 8.55 10.67 51.28
CA HIS A 71 7.62 11.78 51.50
C HIS A 71 8.23 13.16 51.19
N GLN A 72 9.55 13.33 51.32
CA GLN A 72 10.23 14.58 50.96
C GLN A 72 10.35 14.77 49.44
N ILE A 73 10.60 13.70 48.68
CA ILE A 73 10.66 13.77 47.20
C ILE A 73 9.29 14.14 46.61
N LEU A 74 8.20 13.61 47.19
CA LEU A 74 6.83 13.94 46.74
C LEU A 74 6.37 15.34 47.16
N ARG A 75 6.82 15.87 48.31
CA ARG A 75 6.48 17.23 48.74
C ARG A 75 7.16 18.32 47.91
N SER A 76 8.39 18.11 47.43
CA SER A 76 9.05 19.06 46.52
C SER A 76 8.43 19.08 45.12
N PHE A 77 7.80 18.00 44.67
CA PHE A 77 7.11 17.94 43.38
C PHE A 77 5.75 18.66 43.38
N CYS A 78 5.11 18.83 44.55
CA CYS A 78 3.78 19.45 44.66
C CYS A 78 3.78 20.97 44.86
N LEU A 79 4.93 21.62 45.02
CA LEU A 79 5.00 23.07 45.32
C LEU A 79 5.52 23.95 44.16
N SER A 80 5.71 23.39 42.97
CA SER A 80 6.09 24.15 41.76
C SER A 80 5.28 23.74 40.52
N TYR A 81 4.00 23.40 40.70
CA TYR A 81 3.08 23.18 39.58
C TYR A 81 2.20 24.41 39.37
N THR A 82 2.73 25.42 38.69
CA THR A 82 1.88 26.31 37.90
C THR A 82 1.27 25.47 36.78
N PRO A 83 -0.05 25.50 36.55
CA PRO A 83 -0.67 24.76 35.46
C PRO A 83 -0.25 25.41 34.14
N SER A 84 0.90 25.00 33.62
CA SER A 84 1.10 25.02 32.18
C SER A 84 0.11 23.99 31.66
N THR A 85 -0.92 24.44 30.96
CA THR A 85 -1.76 23.60 30.09
C THR A 85 -0.87 23.06 28.97
N SER A 86 0.02 22.14 29.30
CA SER A 86 0.64 21.24 28.34
C SER A 86 -0.41 20.20 28.03
N THR A 87 -1.24 20.48 27.02
CA THR A 87 -1.99 19.48 26.29
C THR A 87 -1.04 18.31 26.04
N ILE A 88 -1.31 17.16 26.67
CA ILE A 88 -0.68 15.91 26.24
C ILE A 88 -1.29 15.67 24.87
N MET A 89 -0.61 16.17 23.82
CA MET A 89 -0.93 15.76 22.47
C MET A 89 -0.58 14.29 22.42
N SER A 90 -1.60 13.44 22.56
CA SER A 90 -1.56 12.11 21.98
C SER A 90 -1.27 12.34 20.50
N THR A 91 -0.01 12.19 20.09
CA THR A 91 0.35 12.16 18.67
C THR A 91 -0.22 10.87 18.14
N THR A 92 -1.52 10.85 17.83
CA THR A 92 -2.07 9.83 16.94
C THR A 92 -1.20 9.87 15.71
N GLN A 93 -0.45 8.79 15.47
CA GLN A 93 0.38 8.64 14.30
C GLN A 93 -0.50 8.87 13.08
N GLN A 94 -0.35 10.05 12.46
CA GLN A 94 -1.19 10.45 11.35
C GLN A 94 -0.55 9.88 10.09
N PHE A 95 -1.19 8.86 9.53
CA PHE A 95 -0.78 8.27 8.27
C PHE A 95 -1.06 9.25 7.12
N PRO A 96 -0.26 9.21 6.04
CA PRO A 96 -0.32 10.22 4.98
C PRO A 96 -1.51 10.03 4.02
N TRP A 97 -2.52 9.22 4.38
CA TRP A 97 -3.61 8.79 3.50
C TRP A 97 -4.93 9.51 3.81
N PRO A 98 -5.83 9.65 2.83
CA PRO A 98 -7.08 10.38 3.01
C PRO A 98 -8.00 9.70 4.02
N HIS A 99 -8.94 10.48 4.55
CA HIS A 99 -10.03 9.99 5.41
C HIS A 99 -9.58 9.20 6.65
N GLY A 100 -8.37 9.48 7.16
CA GLY A 100 -7.81 8.79 8.32
C GLY A 100 -7.44 7.33 8.06
N LYS A 101 -7.36 6.92 6.78
CA LYS A 101 -6.92 5.57 6.41
C LYS A 101 -5.46 5.39 6.81
N ARG A 102 -5.14 4.17 7.22
CA ARG A 102 -3.81 3.79 7.69
C ARG A 102 -2.86 3.52 6.55
N ALA A 103 -3.33 2.86 5.49
CA ALA A 103 -2.54 2.47 4.33
C ALA A 103 -3.29 2.78 3.03
N CYS A 104 -2.61 2.60 1.90
CA CYS A 104 -3.23 2.63 0.58
C CYS A 104 -2.86 1.39 -0.24
N ILE A 105 -3.84 0.82 -0.94
CA ILE A 105 -3.66 -0.36 -1.78
C ILE A 105 -4.27 -0.07 -3.15
N SER A 106 -3.49 -0.32 -4.20
CA SER A 106 -3.93 -0.25 -5.59
C SER A 106 -3.85 -1.62 -6.24
N LEU A 107 -4.97 -2.06 -6.82
CA LEU A 107 -4.99 -3.24 -7.69
C LEU A 107 -4.74 -2.80 -9.13
N THR A 108 -3.78 -3.43 -9.78
CA THR A 108 -3.33 -3.05 -11.11
C THR A 108 -3.21 -4.24 -12.04
N MET A 109 -3.32 -3.99 -13.33
CA MET A 109 -3.18 -5.00 -14.37
C MET A 109 -2.31 -4.47 -15.51
N ASP A 110 -1.42 -5.31 -16.02
CA ASP A 110 -0.51 -4.97 -17.10
C ASP A 110 -0.64 -6.00 -18.23
N ASN A 111 -0.17 -5.59 -19.41
CA ASN A 111 -0.05 -6.38 -20.62
C ASN A 111 -1.38 -6.94 -21.14
N MET A 112 -1.93 -6.24 -22.12
CA MET A 112 -3.17 -6.62 -22.78
C MET A 112 -2.90 -7.23 -24.15
N GLY A 113 -3.52 -8.37 -24.42
CA GLY A 113 -3.50 -8.98 -25.74
C GLY A 113 -2.10 -9.35 -26.25
N GLU A 114 -1.93 -9.20 -27.56
CA GLU A 114 -0.79 -9.71 -28.32
C GLU A 114 0.31 -8.67 -28.59
N ALA A 115 0.17 -7.45 -28.09
CA ALA A 115 1.11 -6.36 -28.38
C ALA A 115 2.56 -6.75 -28.05
N ALA A 116 2.79 -7.29 -26.86
CA ALA A 116 4.10 -7.75 -26.41
C ALA A 116 4.65 -8.93 -27.24
N ASP A 117 3.79 -9.87 -27.64
CA ASP A 117 4.18 -11.02 -28.45
C ASP A 117 4.53 -10.60 -29.89
N LEU A 118 3.79 -9.65 -30.46
CA LEU A 118 4.10 -9.07 -31.77
C LEU A 118 5.46 -8.37 -31.78
N ASN A 119 5.73 -7.54 -30.77
CA ASN A 119 7.02 -6.88 -30.61
C ASN A 119 8.19 -7.87 -30.53
N ARG A 120 7.95 -9.04 -29.94
CA ARG A 120 8.95 -10.10 -29.79
C ARG A 120 8.99 -11.08 -30.98
N GLY A 121 8.13 -10.92 -31.97
CA GLY A 121 7.99 -11.87 -33.08
C GLY A 121 7.49 -13.25 -32.66
N LEU A 122 6.77 -13.35 -31.54
CA LEU A 122 6.24 -14.59 -30.98
C LEU A 122 4.77 -14.85 -31.34
N TRP A 123 4.07 -13.86 -31.87
CA TRP A 123 2.68 -14.05 -32.30
C TRP A 123 2.60 -15.03 -33.48
N PRO A 124 1.78 -16.10 -33.39
CA PRO A 124 1.65 -17.06 -34.48
C PRO A 124 1.12 -16.41 -35.77
N LYS A 125 1.78 -16.69 -36.91
CA LYS A 125 1.45 -16.06 -38.20
C LYS A 125 0.05 -16.41 -38.71
N ASP A 126 -0.47 -17.55 -38.29
CA ASP A 126 -1.79 -18.08 -38.64
C ASP A 126 -2.90 -17.61 -37.69
N LYS A 127 -2.54 -16.92 -36.59
CA LYS A 127 -3.50 -16.43 -35.62
C LYS A 127 -3.93 -14.99 -35.94
N PRO A 128 -5.25 -14.70 -36.06
CA PRO A 128 -5.71 -13.36 -36.39
C PRO A 128 -5.41 -12.37 -35.25
N ILE A 129 -5.04 -11.15 -35.61
CA ILE A 129 -5.00 -10.01 -34.69
C ILE A 129 -6.40 -9.77 -34.12
N GLY A 130 -6.49 -9.39 -32.85
CA GLY A 130 -7.76 -9.20 -32.14
C GLY A 130 -8.30 -10.47 -31.47
N SER A 131 -7.49 -11.55 -31.38
CA SER A 131 -7.95 -12.87 -30.89
C SER A 131 -7.15 -13.42 -29.70
N HIS A 132 -6.44 -12.56 -28.98
CA HIS A 132 -5.66 -13.02 -27.82
C HIS A 132 -6.60 -13.44 -26.68
N TYR A 133 -6.47 -14.69 -26.20
CA TYR A 133 -7.36 -15.29 -25.20
C TYR A 133 -7.41 -14.49 -23.89
N SER A 134 -6.29 -13.84 -23.53
CA SER A 134 -6.24 -12.97 -22.35
C SER A 134 -7.26 -11.83 -22.42
N VAL A 135 -7.60 -11.36 -23.62
CA VAL A 135 -8.56 -10.27 -23.85
C VAL A 135 -9.97 -10.81 -24.01
N ILE A 136 -10.17 -11.84 -24.83
CA ILE A 136 -11.52 -12.31 -25.17
C ILE A 136 -12.12 -13.28 -24.13
N GLU A 137 -11.29 -13.95 -23.34
CA GLU A 137 -11.74 -14.96 -22.36
C GLU A 137 -11.41 -14.60 -20.91
N LYS A 138 -10.19 -14.10 -20.64
CA LYS A 138 -9.72 -13.92 -19.25
C LYS A 138 -10.10 -12.56 -18.67
N LEU A 139 -9.90 -11.48 -19.44
CA LEU A 139 -10.23 -10.13 -19.00
C LEU A 139 -11.71 -9.97 -18.59
N PRO A 140 -12.73 -10.50 -19.31
CA PRO A 140 -14.12 -10.43 -18.86
C PRO A 140 -14.34 -11.06 -17.48
N LYS A 141 -13.74 -12.23 -17.20
CA LYS A 141 -13.84 -12.89 -15.90
C LYS A 141 -13.18 -12.08 -14.78
N MET A 142 -12.03 -11.47 -15.08
CA MET A 142 -11.37 -10.58 -14.13
C MET A 142 -12.23 -9.35 -13.83
N LEU A 143 -12.85 -8.73 -14.83
CA LEU A 143 -13.74 -7.58 -14.65
C LEU A 143 -15.00 -7.96 -13.86
N ASP A 144 -15.62 -9.10 -14.14
CA ASP A 144 -16.78 -9.59 -13.39
C ASP A 144 -16.44 -9.84 -11.91
N LEU A 145 -15.22 -10.31 -11.63
CA LEU A 145 -14.70 -10.45 -10.27
C LEU A 145 -14.52 -9.08 -9.60
N LEU A 146 -13.95 -8.09 -10.28
CA LEU A 146 -13.82 -6.73 -9.72
C LEU A 146 -15.20 -6.11 -9.42
N ASP A 147 -16.18 -6.30 -10.30
CA ASP A 147 -17.55 -5.85 -10.12
C ASP A 147 -18.22 -6.52 -8.91
N LYS A 148 -18.00 -7.83 -8.72
CA LYS A 148 -18.52 -8.60 -7.58
C LYS A 148 -18.09 -8.01 -6.24
N TYR A 149 -16.85 -7.52 -6.14
CA TYR A 149 -16.28 -6.96 -4.92
C TYR A 149 -16.28 -5.43 -4.87
N HIS A 150 -16.75 -4.76 -5.92
CA HIS A 150 -16.73 -3.31 -6.08
C HIS A 150 -15.33 -2.69 -5.88
N ILE A 151 -14.29 -3.37 -6.37
CA ILE A 151 -12.89 -2.92 -6.21
C ILE A 151 -12.44 -2.13 -7.44
N PRO A 152 -12.00 -0.87 -7.28
CA PRO A 152 -11.43 -0.12 -8.37
C PRO A 152 -10.05 -0.66 -8.74
N ALA A 153 -9.69 -0.57 -10.01
CA ALA A 153 -8.41 -1.05 -10.53
C ALA A 153 -7.85 -0.11 -11.61
N THR A 154 -6.56 -0.27 -11.89
CA THR A 154 -5.84 0.45 -12.96
C THR A 154 -5.26 -0.54 -13.97
N TYR A 155 -5.65 -0.42 -15.24
CA TYR A 155 -5.12 -1.22 -16.34
C TYR A 155 -4.09 -0.41 -17.12
N PHE A 156 -2.83 -0.82 -17.08
CA PHE A 156 -1.79 -0.26 -17.94
C PHE A 156 -1.81 -1.00 -19.27
N VAL A 157 -2.26 -0.30 -20.31
CA VAL A 157 -2.53 -0.86 -21.64
C VAL A 157 -1.56 -0.29 -22.67
N GLU A 158 -1.04 -1.16 -23.52
CA GLU A 158 -0.20 -0.78 -24.64
C GLU A 158 -0.98 0.08 -25.65
N GLY A 159 -0.36 1.15 -26.17
CA GLY A 159 -1.00 2.06 -27.14
C GLY A 159 -1.40 1.38 -28.45
N TRP A 160 -0.75 0.26 -28.82
CA TRP A 160 -1.12 -0.56 -29.95
C TRP A 160 -2.50 -1.22 -29.79
N ASN A 161 -2.92 -1.53 -28.55
CA ASN A 161 -4.21 -2.17 -28.30
C ASN A 161 -5.41 -1.24 -28.53
N CYS A 162 -5.23 0.08 -28.48
CA CYS A 162 -6.31 1.05 -28.65
C CYS A 162 -7.10 0.88 -29.96
N PRO A 163 -6.48 0.80 -31.15
CA PRO A 163 -7.20 0.52 -32.39
C PRO A 163 -7.61 -0.95 -32.57
N ILE A 164 -7.06 -1.88 -31.79
CA ILE A 164 -7.29 -3.33 -31.96
C ILE A 164 -8.44 -3.83 -31.08
N TYR A 165 -8.53 -3.32 -29.85
CA TYR A 165 -9.54 -3.66 -28.85
C TYR A 165 -10.27 -2.41 -28.32
N PRO A 166 -10.79 -1.52 -29.19
CA PRO A 166 -11.41 -0.27 -28.75
C PRO A 166 -12.59 -0.52 -27.80
N ASP A 167 -13.47 -1.44 -28.16
CA ASP A 167 -14.66 -1.77 -27.37
C ASP A 167 -14.30 -2.36 -26.01
N THR A 168 -13.28 -3.21 -25.94
CA THR A 168 -12.83 -3.80 -24.68
C THR A 168 -12.22 -2.75 -23.76
N ILE A 169 -11.40 -1.84 -24.28
CA ILE A 169 -10.80 -0.77 -23.47
C ILE A 169 -11.88 0.20 -22.98
N GLN A 170 -12.85 0.55 -23.83
CA GLN A 170 -14.00 1.34 -23.42
C GLN A 170 -14.84 0.60 -22.36
N HIS A 171 -15.03 -0.71 -22.50
CA HIS A 171 -15.75 -1.52 -21.52
C HIS A 171 -15.08 -1.47 -20.14
N VAL A 172 -13.75 -1.58 -20.08
CA VAL A 172 -12.95 -1.40 -18.85
C VAL A 172 -13.20 -0.01 -18.23
N GLN A 173 -13.21 1.06 -19.04
CA GLN A 173 -13.51 2.42 -18.55
C GLN A 173 -14.95 2.57 -18.05
N THR A 174 -15.93 2.01 -18.75
CA THR A 174 -17.35 2.12 -18.36
C THR A 174 -17.66 1.40 -17.05
N ARG A 175 -16.87 0.38 -16.70
CA ARG A 175 -16.89 -0.28 -15.37
C ARG A 175 -16.14 0.50 -14.28
N GLY A 176 -15.64 1.70 -14.60
CA GLY A 176 -15.01 2.60 -13.63
C GLY A 176 -13.53 2.36 -13.41
N HIS A 177 -12.89 1.48 -14.19
CA HIS A 177 -11.45 1.23 -14.07
C HIS A 177 -10.63 2.29 -14.83
N GLU A 178 -9.41 2.55 -14.35
CA GLU A 178 -8.49 3.49 -14.97
C GLU A 178 -7.74 2.80 -16.12
N ILE A 179 -7.50 3.54 -17.21
CA ILE A 179 -6.59 3.14 -18.28
C ILE A 179 -5.32 4.00 -18.19
N GLY A 180 -4.20 3.36 -17.83
CA GLY A 180 -2.85 3.92 -17.86
C GLY A 180 -2.09 3.49 -19.13
N PHE A 181 -1.01 4.19 -19.44
CA PHE A 181 -0.16 3.88 -20.58
C PHE A 181 0.90 2.82 -20.24
N HIS A 182 1.17 1.88 -21.15
CA HIS A 182 2.15 0.81 -20.98
C HIS A 182 3.07 0.58 -22.19
N ALA A 183 3.60 1.66 -22.75
CA ALA A 183 4.38 1.66 -24.00
C ALA A 183 3.51 1.33 -25.23
N TYR A 184 4.10 1.32 -26.43
CA TYR A 184 3.33 1.10 -27.65
C TYR A 184 3.08 -0.40 -27.88
N GLN A 185 4.10 -1.25 -27.75
CA GLN A 185 4.00 -2.71 -27.84
C GLN A 185 4.86 -3.41 -26.77
N HIS A 186 4.88 -2.85 -25.56
CA HIS A 186 5.63 -3.41 -24.42
C HIS A 186 7.15 -3.53 -24.69
N GLU A 187 7.71 -2.55 -25.40
CA GLU A 187 9.15 -2.41 -25.60
C GLU A 187 9.86 -2.16 -24.27
N VAL A 188 11.12 -2.62 -24.13
CA VAL A 188 11.92 -2.30 -22.93
C VAL A 188 12.23 -0.80 -22.96
N TRP A 189 11.39 -0.01 -22.30
CA TRP A 189 11.25 1.43 -22.56
C TRP A 189 12.55 2.19 -22.33
N LYS A 190 13.29 1.86 -21.28
CA LYS A 190 14.58 2.48 -20.94
C LYS A 190 15.64 2.35 -22.06
N ASN A 191 15.51 1.34 -22.92
CA ASN A 191 16.48 1.04 -23.97
C ASN A 191 16.14 1.74 -25.29
N LEU A 192 14.99 2.41 -25.40
CA LEU A 192 14.63 3.14 -26.60
C LEU A 192 15.54 4.37 -26.76
N ASP A 193 15.82 4.73 -28.01
CA ASP A 193 16.35 6.06 -28.32
C ASP A 193 15.25 7.13 -28.16
N ALA A 194 15.65 8.40 -28.14
CA ALA A 194 14.73 9.51 -27.89
C ALA A 194 13.66 9.67 -28.98
N GLU A 195 14.00 9.42 -30.25
CA GLU A 195 13.07 9.57 -31.37
C GLU A 195 11.99 8.49 -31.31
N THR A 196 12.41 7.24 -31.09
CA THR A 196 11.50 6.09 -30.92
C THR A 196 10.61 6.27 -29.69
N GLU A 197 11.14 6.75 -28.57
CA GLU A 197 10.36 7.01 -27.35
C GLU A 197 9.24 8.03 -27.59
N VAL A 198 9.57 9.16 -28.22
CA VAL A 198 8.60 10.21 -28.59
C VAL A 198 7.58 9.68 -29.59
N GLY A 199 8.03 9.03 -30.67
CA GLY A 199 7.13 8.51 -31.71
C GLY A 199 6.15 7.46 -31.18
N ASN A 200 6.62 6.55 -30.32
CA ASN A 200 5.77 5.55 -29.68
C ASN A 200 4.75 6.19 -28.74
N LEU A 201 5.16 7.19 -27.95
CA LEU A 201 4.25 7.89 -27.05
C LEU A 201 3.19 8.70 -27.82
N ASP A 202 3.60 9.46 -28.84
CA ASP A 202 2.69 10.30 -29.62
C ASP A 202 1.61 9.47 -30.31
N LYS A 203 2.03 8.39 -30.97
CA LYS A 203 1.12 7.44 -31.60
C LYS A 203 0.16 6.82 -30.59
N SER A 204 0.66 6.46 -29.40
CA SER A 204 -0.16 5.87 -28.34
C SER A 204 -1.20 6.86 -27.79
N VAL A 205 -0.80 8.11 -27.55
CA VAL A 205 -1.71 9.18 -27.09
C VAL A 205 -2.77 9.49 -28.13
N GLU A 206 -2.41 9.52 -29.41
CA GLU A 206 -3.37 9.72 -30.51
C GLU A 206 -4.40 8.58 -30.58
N ASN A 207 -3.93 7.34 -30.57
CA ASN A 207 -4.79 6.15 -30.60
C ASN A 207 -5.73 6.11 -29.40
N ALA A 208 -5.23 6.38 -28.19
CA ALA A 208 -6.03 6.41 -26.97
C ALA A 208 -7.10 7.51 -27.03
N LYS A 209 -6.73 8.70 -27.51
CA LYS A 209 -7.67 9.81 -27.67
C LYS A 209 -8.80 9.47 -28.65
N ALA A 210 -8.52 8.71 -29.71
CA ALA A 210 -9.53 8.29 -30.69
C ALA A 210 -10.64 7.43 -30.09
N ILE A 211 -10.38 6.75 -28.96
CA ILE A 211 -11.35 5.91 -28.25
C ILE A 211 -11.86 6.53 -26.94
N GLY A 212 -11.52 7.80 -26.65
CA GLY A 212 -11.95 8.51 -25.46
C GLY A 212 -11.08 8.27 -24.21
N VAL A 213 -9.90 7.67 -24.37
CA VAL A 213 -8.92 7.49 -23.29
C VAL A 213 -7.99 8.70 -23.24
N GLN A 214 -7.79 9.25 -22.03
CA GLN A 214 -6.72 10.19 -21.74
C GLN A 214 -5.81 9.60 -20.67
N TYR A 215 -4.59 9.24 -21.05
CA TYR A 215 -3.61 8.71 -20.10
C TYR A 215 -3.26 9.77 -19.04
N LYS A 216 -3.36 9.38 -17.76
CA LYS A 216 -2.89 10.17 -16.62
C LYS A 216 -1.58 9.67 -16.05
N GLY A 217 -1.22 8.42 -16.29
CA GLY A 217 0.11 7.95 -15.96
C GLY A 217 0.60 6.83 -16.83
N PHE A 218 1.86 6.50 -16.59
CA PHE A 218 2.64 5.57 -17.38
C PHE A 218 3.35 4.56 -16.47
N ARG A 219 3.24 3.29 -16.81
CA ARG A 219 4.07 2.23 -16.23
C ARG A 219 5.08 1.78 -17.28
N PRO A 220 6.38 2.03 -17.11
CA PRO A 220 7.37 1.59 -18.08
C PRO A 220 7.52 0.07 -18.05
N PRO A 221 7.43 -0.62 -19.19
CA PRO A 221 7.94 -1.98 -19.28
C PRO A 221 9.44 -1.97 -18.95
N GLY A 222 9.75 -2.43 -17.76
CA GLY A 222 11.08 -2.54 -17.17
C GLY A 222 11.04 -2.18 -15.70
N GLY A 223 10.03 -1.41 -15.28
CA GLY A 223 10.00 -0.72 -14.00
C GLY A 223 10.95 0.48 -13.92
N LEU A 224 11.78 0.70 -14.94
CA LEU A 224 12.83 1.72 -14.91
C LEU A 224 12.39 3.01 -15.60
N VAL A 225 12.68 4.13 -14.95
CA VAL A 225 12.42 5.49 -15.44
C VAL A 225 13.75 6.17 -15.67
N THR A 226 13.86 6.88 -16.80
CA THR A 226 14.98 7.77 -17.10
C THR A 226 14.54 9.22 -16.96
N ASP A 227 15.48 10.16 -16.79
CA ASP A 227 15.18 11.59 -16.76
C ASP A 227 14.46 12.05 -18.04
N ARG A 228 14.85 11.47 -19.18
CA ARG A 228 14.20 11.73 -20.48
C ARG A 228 12.74 11.28 -20.45
N THR A 229 12.47 10.08 -19.96
CA THR A 229 11.12 9.55 -19.80
C THR A 229 10.29 10.41 -18.86
N LEU A 230 10.83 10.81 -17.71
CA LEU A 230 10.13 11.67 -16.76
C LEU A 230 9.70 12.99 -17.41
N ASN A 231 10.64 13.67 -18.07
CA ASN A 231 10.37 14.95 -18.75
C ASN A 231 9.35 14.78 -19.88
N LEU A 232 9.49 13.74 -20.71
CA LEU A 232 8.59 13.47 -21.80
C LEU A 232 7.15 13.22 -21.32
N MET A 233 6.96 12.40 -20.29
CA MET A 233 5.62 12.13 -19.74
C MET A 233 5.00 13.40 -19.13
N LYS A 234 5.81 14.25 -18.50
CA LYS A 234 5.39 15.56 -18.00
C LYS A 234 4.93 16.49 -19.13
N GLU A 235 5.67 16.56 -20.22
CA GLU A 235 5.32 17.37 -21.41
C GLU A 235 4.01 16.90 -22.05
N LYS A 236 3.70 15.60 -22.01
CA LYS A 236 2.42 15.05 -22.48
C LYS A 236 1.28 15.18 -21.45
N GLY A 237 1.52 15.81 -20.31
CA GLY A 237 0.51 16.12 -19.31
C GLY A 237 0.13 14.94 -18.40
N MET A 238 0.96 13.89 -18.34
CA MET A 238 0.78 12.83 -17.35
C MET A 238 1.14 13.33 -15.95
N THR A 239 0.39 12.87 -14.95
CA THR A 239 0.52 13.30 -13.56
C THR A 239 1.33 12.33 -12.71
N TYR A 240 1.50 11.08 -13.16
CA TYR A 240 2.22 10.05 -12.42
C TYR A 240 2.98 9.05 -13.28
N LEU A 241 3.99 8.42 -12.68
CA LEU A 241 4.66 7.22 -13.18
C LEU A 241 4.49 6.08 -12.18
N SER A 242 4.45 4.84 -12.66
CA SER A 242 4.42 3.64 -11.83
C SER A 242 5.66 2.76 -12.04
N PRO A 243 6.83 3.16 -11.50
CA PRO A 243 8.08 2.43 -11.64
C PRO A 243 8.21 1.28 -10.63
N ALA A 244 9.25 0.47 -10.77
CA ALA A 244 9.74 -0.37 -9.69
C ALA A 244 10.46 0.53 -8.67
N ALA A 245 9.90 0.67 -7.48
CA ALA A 245 10.49 1.44 -6.39
C ALA A 245 9.88 1.06 -5.04
N GLU A 246 10.47 1.54 -3.95
CA GLU A 246 10.06 1.17 -2.59
C GLU A 246 8.78 1.87 -2.14
N ARG A 247 8.64 3.17 -2.42
CA ARG A 247 7.59 4.02 -1.81
C ARG A 247 7.10 5.14 -2.73
N PRO A 248 5.88 5.66 -2.51
CA PRO A 248 5.40 6.82 -3.24
C PRO A 248 6.22 8.07 -2.90
N ALA A 249 6.38 8.94 -3.90
CA ALA A 249 7.12 10.19 -3.78
C ALA A 249 6.60 11.20 -4.81
N LEU A 250 6.95 12.48 -4.65
CA LEU A 250 6.79 13.49 -5.70
C LEU A 250 8.16 13.88 -6.26
N VAL A 251 8.43 13.48 -7.50
CA VAL A 251 9.71 13.75 -8.19
C VAL A 251 9.46 14.76 -9.31
N ASP A 252 10.07 15.93 -9.21
CA ASP A 252 9.95 17.02 -10.21
C ASP A 252 8.52 17.36 -10.64
N GLY A 253 7.59 17.25 -9.68
CA GLY A 253 6.16 17.54 -9.89
C GLY A 253 5.37 16.41 -10.54
N ILE A 254 5.92 15.20 -10.67
CA ILE A 254 5.23 13.97 -11.05
C ILE A 254 5.18 13.01 -9.85
N ALA A 255 4.00 12.43 -9.60
CA ALA A 255 3.84 11.43 -8.54
C ALA A 255 4.45 10.09 -8.97
N MET A 256 5.28 9.51 -8.11
CA MET A 256 5.71 8.13 -8.22
C MET A 256 4.71 7.26 -7.47
N VAL A 257 4.05 6.35 -8.19
CA VAL A 257 3.04 5.41 -7.67
C VAL A 257 3.57 4.00 -7.92
N PRO A 258 4.56 3.54 -7.14
CA PRO A 258 5.42 2.45 -7.57
C PRO A 258 4.80 1.06 -7.41
N PHE A 259 5.44 0.05 -7.98
CA PHE A 259 5.20 -1.34 -7.63
C PHE A 259 6.48 -1.97 -7.09
N GLN A 260 6.33 -3.11 -6.40
CA GLN A 260 7.43 -3.94 -5.94
C GLN A 260 7.35 -5.29 -6.66
N TRP A 261 8.47 -5.80 -7.18
CA TRP A 261 8.51 -7.04 -7.97
C TRP A 261 7.83 -8.23 -7.27
N GLU A 262 8.04 -8.34 -5.97
CA GLU A 262 7.51 -9.37 -5.09
C GLU A 262 5.98 -9.31 -4.95
N SER A 263 5.34 -8.26 -5.48
CA SER A 263 3.88 -8.03 -5.48
C SER A 263 3.21 -8.25 -6.85
N ILE A 264 3.92 -8.89 -7.79
CA ILE A 264 3.49 -9.10 -9.18
C ILE A 264 3.38 -10.59 -9.49
N ASP A 265 2.29 -11.05 -10.09
CA ASP A 265 2.13 -12.47 -10.44
C ASP A 265 3.19 -13.03 -11.42
N ALA A 266 3.69 -12.22 -12.35
CA ALA A 266 4.80 -12.57 -13.22
C ALA A 266 6.10 -12.91 -12.46
N TYR A 267 6.33 -12.32 -11.28
CA TYR A 267 7.45 -12.67 -10.42
C TYR A 267 7.35 -14.12 -9.93
N PHE A 268 6.15 -14.68 -9.82
CA PHE A 268 5.92 -16.04 -9.36
C PHE A 268 5.84 -17.02 -10.52
N TYR A 269 5.04 -16.69 -11.55
CA TYR A 269 4.66 -17.66 -12.58
C TYR A 269 5.60 -17.74 -13.78
N MET A 270 6.46 -16.75 -14.00
CA MET A 270 7.29 -16.73 -15.22
C MET A 270 8.69 -17.29 -14.96
N ALA A 271 9.13 -18.22 -15.81
CA ALA A 271 10.51 -18.68 -15.81
C ALA A 271 11.50 -17.54 -16.13
N SER A 272 11.09 -16.56 -16.96
CA SER A 272 11.93 -15.42 -17.33
C SER A 272 12.28 -14.49 -16.17
N THR A 273 11.56 -14.55 -15.05
CA THR A 273 11.84 -13.75 -13.85
C THR A 273 12.78 -14.46 -12.85
N ALA A 274 13.35 -15.62 -13.21
CA ALA A 274 14.28 -16.36 -12.36
C ALA A 274 15.48 -15.53 -11.87
N ALA A 275 16.14 -14.80 -12.76
CA ALA A 275 17.29 -13.97 -12.40
C ALA A 275 16.89 -12.80 -11.46
N LEU A 276 15.69 -12.27 -11.63
CA LEU A 276 15.12 -11.22 -10.78
C LEU A 276 14.85 -11.78 -9.37
N ARG A 277 14.20 -12.95 -9.27
CA ARG A 277 13.98 -13.64 -7.99
C ARG A 277 15.28 -13.90 -7.24
N LYS A 278 16.27 -14.47 -7.93
CA LYS A 278 17.62 -14.71 -7.37
C LYS A 278 18.25 -13.42 -6.85
N GLY A 279 18.18 -12.34 -7.62
CA GLY A 279 18.72 -11.03 -7.23
C GLY A 279 18.07 -10.46 -5.97
N LYS A 280 16.84 -10.89 -5.67
CA LYS A 280 16.07 -10.53 -4.47
C LYS A 280 16.20 -11.54 -3.32
N GLY A 281 17.13 -12.49 -3.44
CA GLY A 281 17.39 -13.49 -2.41
C GLY A 281 16.36 -14.63 -2.36
N ASP A 282 15.62 -14.84 -3.45
CA ASP A 282 14.60 -15.87 -3.59
C ASP A 282 15.04 -16.99 -4.55
N THR A 283 14.21 -18.02 -4.74
CA THR A 283 14.52 -19.13 -5.66
C THR A 283 14.45 -18.73 -7.14
N GLU A 284 15.24 -19.38 -7.99
CA GLU A 284 15.15 -19.26 -9.44
C GLU A 284 13.92 -19.99 -10.02
N ASP A 285 13.34 -20.94 -9.27
CA ASP A 285 12.21 -21.75 -9.71
C ASP A 285 10.91 -20.93 -9.85
N VAL A 286 10.03 -21.39 -10.73
CA VAL A 286 8.64 -20.90 -10.79
C VAL A 286 7.92 -21.28 -9.49
N LEU A 287 7.17 -20.34 -8.95
CA LEU A 287 6.44 -20.48 -7.68
C LEU A 287 4.98 -20.84 -7.94
N SER A 288 4.38 -21.60 -7.01
CA SER A 288 3.00 -22.06 -7.15
C SER A 288 1.98 -20.95 -6.86
N PRO A 289 0.72 -21.10 -7.33
CA PRO A 289 -0.36 -20.19 -7.00
C PRO A 289 -0.58 -20.01 -5.49
N GLN A 290 -0.44 -21.09 -4.71
CA GLN A 290 -0.52 -21.03 -3.25
C GLN A 290 0.57 -20.14 -2.63
N VAL A 291 1.82 -20.20 -3.12
CA VAL A 291 2.91 -19.35 -2.62
C VAL A 291 2.65 -17.88 -2.96
N LEU A 292 2.15 -17.59 -4.17
CA LEU A 292 1.73 -16.23 -4.53
C LEU A 292 0.67 -15.71 -3.56
N LYS A 293 -0.40 -16.48 -3.35
CA LYS A 293 -1.48 -16.10 -2.44
C LYS A 293 -0.97 -15.76 -1.05
N GLU A 294 -0.23 -16.67 -0.43
CA GLU A 294 0.27 -16.50 0.94
C GLU A 294 1.14 -15.25 1.08
N ARG A 295 2.02 -15.00 0.10
CA ARG A 295 2.91 -13.84 0.14
C ARG A 295 2.16 -12.53 -0.10
N LEU A 296 1.19 -12.50 -1.03
CA LEU A 296 0.40 -11.28 -1.26
C LEU A 296 -0.51 -10.95 -0.07
N ILE A 297 -1.18 -11.93 0.53
CA ILE A 297 -1.99 -11.75 1.75
C ILE A 297 -1.13 -11.20 2.89
N LYS A 298 0.02 -11.83 3.14
CA LYS A 298 0.97 -11.38 4.15
C LYS A 298 1.44 -9.95 3.87
N ARG A 299 1.74 -9.62 2.62
CA ARG A 299 2.21 -8.27 2.25
C ARG A 299 1.13 -7.21 2.46
N ILE A 300 -0.13 -7.52 2.14
CA ILE A 300 -1.28 -6.64 2.43
C ILE A 300 -1.34 -6.34 3.93
N ASP A 301 -1.27 -7.36 4.78
CA ASP A 301 -1.33 -7.18 6.24
C ASP A 301 -0.16 -6.34 6.79
N GLU A 302 1.04 -6.57 6.28
CA GLU A 302 2.23 -5.79 6.64
C GLU A 302 2.08 -4.31 6.27
N VAL A 303 1.62 -4.02 5.05
CA VAL A 303 1.44 -2.65 4.57
C VAL A 303 0.36 -1.92 5.36
N VAL A 304 -0.76 -2.59 5.70
CA VAL A 304 -1.80 -2.01 6.57
C VAL A 304 -1.26 -1.70 7.96
N ARG A 305 -0.47 -2.61 8.54
CA ARG A 305 0.15 -2.41 9.85
C ARG A 305 1.14 -1.25 9.85
N GLU A 306 1.98 -1.16 8.81
CA GLU A 306 3.03 -0.14 8.64
C GLU A 306 2.49 1.22 8.19
N GLY A 307 1.28 1.22 7.62
CA GLY A 307 0.65 2.38 7.04
C GLY A 307 1.24 2.84 5.71
N GLY A 308 1.76 1.87 4.94
CA GLY A 308 2.45 2.11 3.68
C GLY A 308 1.50 2.15 2.47
N TYR A 309 2.12 2.01 1.30
CA TYR A 309 1.47 1.86 0.01
C TYR A 309 1.80 0.50 -0.60
N LEU A 310 0.83 -0.12 -1.29
CA LEU A 310 1.03 -1.36 -2.02
C LEU A 310 0.33 -1.31 -3.38
N ALA A 311 1.07 -1.54 -4.46
CA ALA A 311 0.49 -1.91 -5.75
C ALA A 311 0.56 -3.43 -5.92
N LEU A 312 -0.60 -4.07 -6.10
CA LEU A 312 -0.70 -5.47 -6.50
C LEU A 312 -0.89 -5.54 -8.01
N LEU A 313 -0.19 -6.46 -8.68
CA LEU A 313 -0.21 -6.56 -10.13
C LEU A 313 -0.53 -7.98 -10.61
N PHE A 314 -1.57 -8.09 -11.42
CA PHE A 314 -1.94 -9.31 -12.13
C PHE A 314 -1.90 -9.11 -13.64
N HIS A 315 -1.54 -10.15 -14.39
CA HIS A 315 -1.58 -10.11 -15.86
C HIS A 315 -2.70 -11.03 -16.38
N PRO A 316 -3.58 -10.54 -17.27
CA PRO A 316 -4.64 -11.37 -17.86
C PRO A 316 -4.11 -12.61 -18.59
N PHE A 317 -2.93 -12.52 -19.24
CA PHE A 317 -2.31 -13.66 -19.93
C PHE A 317 -1.72 -14.71 -18.98
N LEU A 318 -1.58 -14.42 -17.69
CA LEU A 318 -1.12 -15.42 -16.72
C LEU A 318 -2.27 -16.19 -16.08
N GLN A 319 -3.53 -15.78 -16.30
CA GLN A 319 -4.73 -16.44 -15.76
C GLN A 319 -5.13 -17.67 -16.59
N THR A 320 -4.17 -18.56 -16.86
CA THR A 320 -4.34 -19.73 -17.75
C THR A 320 -5.16 -20.85 -17.11
N GLU A 321 -5.11 -20.97 -15.79
CA GLU A 321 -5.75 -22.01 -14.99
C GLU A 321 -6.77 -21.39 -14.03
N ASP A 322 -7.82 -22.15 -13.69
CA ASP A 322 -8.86 -21.68 -12.76
C ASP A 322 -8.29 -21.39 -11.36
N GLU A 323 -7.28 -22.16 -10.93
CA GLU A 323 -6.58 -21.93 -9.65
C GLU A 323 -5.94 -20.54 -9.58
N LYS A 324 -5.37 -20.04 -10.69
CA LYS A 324 -4.74 -18.71 -10.70
C LYS A 324 -5.76 -17.58 -10.58
N LEU A 325 -6.91 -17.73 -11.26
CA LEU A 325 -8.02 -16.80 -11.14
C LEU A 325 -8.63 -16.85 -9.74
N GLN A 326 -8.76 -18.04 -9.15
CA GLN A 326 -9.20 -18.21 -7.76
C GLN A 326 -8.24 -17.52 -6.78
N VAL A 327 -6.92 -17.63 -6.98
CA VAL A 327 -5.96 -16.90 -6.16
C VAL A 327 -6.13 -15.38 -6.27
N MET A 328 -6.39 -14.86 -7.47
CA MET A 328 -6.73 -13.44 -7.63
C MET A 328 -7.98 -13.08 -6.82
N GLU A 329 -9.02 -13.92 -6.86
CA GLU A 329 -10.25 -13.72 -6.08
C GLU A 329 -9.98 -13.68 -4.58
N GLU A 330 -9.26 -14.66 -4.04
CA GLU A 330 -8.92 -14.73 -2.60
C GLU A 330 -8.07 -13.52 -2.17
N VAL A 331 -7.18 -13.02 -3.04
CA VAL A 331 -6.43 -11.78 -2.78
C VAL A 331 -7.35 -10.56 -2.78
N VAL A 332 -8.29 -10.47 -3.73
CA VAL A 332 -9.28 -9.37 -3.78
C VAL A 332 -10.20 -9.40 -2.56
N GLU A 333 -10.68 -10.57 -2.15
CA GLU A 333 -11.44 -10.74 -0.90
C GLU A 333 -10.67 -10.22 0.31
N HIS A 334 -9.37 -10.53 0.38
CA HIS A 334 -8.53 -10.03 1.47
C HIS A 334 -8.37 -8.51 1.43
N ILE A 335 -8.22 -7.90 0.25
CA ILE A 335 -8.20 -6.42 0.10
C ILE A 335 -9.51 -5.81 0.62
N VAL A 336 -10.65 -6.36 0.23
CA VAL A 336 -11.98 -5.90 0.68
C VAL A 336 -12.07 -5.95 2.20
N SER A 337 -11.54 -7.00 2.83
CA SER A 337 -11.53 -7.12 4.30
C SER A 337 -10.76 -5.98 5.01
N LYS A 338 -9.87 -5.29 4.30
CA LYS A 338 -9.06 -4.17 4.82
C LYS A 338 -9.63 -2.80 4.51
N GLN A 339 -10.76 -2.68 3.80
CA GLN A 339 -11.27 -1.40 3.32
C GLN A 339 -11.59 -0.38 4.43
N GLU A 340 -11.86 -0.82 5.66
CA GLU A 340 -12.05 0.07 6.81
C GLU A 340 -10.73 0.74 7.24
N GLU A 341 -9.61 0.03 7.11
CA GLU A 341 -8.27 0.51 7.50
C GLU A 341 -7.48 1.10 6.34
N ALA A 342 -7.66 0.59 5.12
CA ALA A 342 -6.90 0.94 3.93
C ALA A 342 -7.75 1.70 2.92
N TRP A 343 -7.14 2.69 2.28
CA TRP A 343 -7.71 3.35 1.12
C TRP A 343 -7.45 2.50 -0.13
N ILE A 344 -8.51 1.90 -0.67
CA ILE A 344 -8.44 1.15 -1.93
C ILE A 344 -8.66 2.13 -3.08
N ALA A 345 -7.65 2.30 -3.93
CA ALA A 345 -7.61 3.42 -4.87
C ALA A 345 -6.97 3.06 -6.22
N GLN A 346 -7.38 3.76 -7.28
CA GLN A 346 -6.72 3.71 -8.58
C GLN A 346 -5.44 4.53 -8.54
N CYS A 347 -4.49 4.26 -9.44
CA CYS A 347 -3.21 4.95 -9.43
C CYS A 347 -3.34 6.46 -9.66
N LYS A 348 -4.28 6.92 -10.51
CA LYS A 348 -4.58 8.35 -10.67
C LYS A 348 -5.04 9.02 -9.38
N ASP A 349 -5.81 8.33 -8.54
CA ASP A 349 -6.35 8.91 -7.32
C ASP A 349 -5.22 9.06 -6.29
N VAL A 350 -4.37 8.04 -6.19
CA VAL A 350 -3.14 8.07 -5.37
C VAL A 350 -2.22 9.19 -5.85
N ALA A 351 -2.03 9.33 -7.15
CA ALA A 351 -1.23 10.39 -7.74
C ALA A 351 -1.77 11.79 -7.41
N ASP A 352 -3.07 12.00 -7.57
CA ASP A 352 -3.73 13.26 -7.24
C ASP A 352 -3.59 13.59 -5.75
N TRP A 353 -3.65 12.58 -4.89
CA TRP A 353 -3.44 12.75 -3.46
C TRP A 353 -2.00 13.14 -3.12
N ILE A 354 -1.00 12.45 -3.70
CA ILE A 354 0.42 12.78 -3.52
C ILE A 354 0.71 14.22 -3.96
N ARG A 355 0.18 14.62 -5.13
CA ARG A 355 0.39 15.97 -5.68
C ARG A 355 -0.27 17.06 -4.84
N LYS A 356 -1.37 16.76 -4.14
CA LYS A 356 -2.05 17.70 -3.24
C LYS A 356 -1.40 17.79 -1.85
N ASN A 357 -0.65 16.77 -1.45
CA ASN A 357 -0.02 16.68 -0.12
C ASN A 357 1.49 16.31 -0.23
N PRO A 358 2.28 17.07 -1.01
CA PRO A 358 3.67 16.72 -1.33
C PRO A 358 4.58 16.55 -0.10
N GLU A 359 4.33 17.30 0.96
CA GLU A 359 5.08 17.26 2.22
C GLU A 359 5.03 15.90 2.93
N ALA A 360 4.02 15.07 2.62
CA ALA A 360 3.83 13.77 3.24
C ALA A 360 4.62 12.63 2.57
N PHE A 361 5.12 12.83 1.34
CA PHE A 361 5.68 11.75 0.51
C PHE A 361 7.16 11.93 0.14
N GLY A 362 7.73 13.12 0.35
CA GLY A 362 9.12 13.39 -0.03
C GLY A 362 9.36 13.28 -1.55
N ASN A 363 10.64 13.18 -1.95
CA ASN A 363 11.05 13.23 -3.35
C ASN A 363 11.97 12.06 -3.78
N ASP A 364 12.18 11.06 -2.92
CA ASP A 364 12.95 9.86 -3.25
C ASP A 364 12.06 8.62 -3.08
N PRO A 365 11.67 7.97 -4.19
CA PRO A 365 10.83 6.77 -4.13
C PRO A 365 11.61 5.51 -3.73
N GLY A 366 12.94 5.57 -3.59
CA GLY A 366 13.77 4.37 -3.39
C GLY A 366 13.77 3.49 -4.65
N TRP A 367 14.38 3.98 -5.73
CA TRP A 367 14.36 3.32 -7.04
C TRP A 367 14.90 1.88 -7.00
N ASP A 368 14.10 0.91 -7.48
CA ASP A 368 14.56 -0.46 -7.68
C ASP A 368 15.13 -0.59 -9.10
N LYS A 369 16.46 -0.79 -9.17
CA LYS A 369 17.21 -0.89 -10.44
C LYS A 369 17.28 -2.33 -10.98
N ALA A 370 16.59 -3.28 -10.36
CA ALA A 370 16.59 -4.66 -10.81
C ALA A 370 15.96 -4.78 -12.21
N GLU A 371 16.57 -5.60 -13.07
CA GLU A 371 16.10 -5.83 -14.43
C GLU A 371 15.53 -7.24 -14.55
N TRP A 372 14.34 -7.38 -15.15
CA TRP A 372 13.75 -8.70 -15.40
C TRP A 372 14.34 -9.39 -16.64
N LYS A 373 14.89 -8.60 -17.58
CA LYS A 373 15.51 -9.07 -18.82
C LYS A 373 16.97 -8.66 -18.78
N LYS A 374 17.89 -9.62 -18.84
CA LYS A 374 19.28 -9.33 -19.19
C LYS A 374 19.36 -9.17 -20.71
N ASN A 375 20.11 -8.16 -21.16
CA ASN A 375 20.41 -7.93 -22.59
C ASN A 375 20.97 -9.18 -23.26
#